data_AF-A0A8T4V6V0-F1
#
_entry.id   AF-A0A8T4V6V0-F1
#
_cell.length_a   1.000
_cell.length_b   1.000
_cell.length_c   1.000
_cell.angle_alpha   90.00
_cell.angle_beta   90.00
_cell.angle_gamma   90.00
#
_symmetry.space_group_name_H-M   'P 1'
#
loop_
_entity.id
_entity.type
_entity.pdbx_description
1 polymer ?
#
loop_
_entity_poly.entity_id
_entity_poly.type
_entity_poly.pdbx_seq_one_letter_code
_entity_poly.pdbx_strand_id
1 'polypeptide(L)'
;MTAQFTTADLLASYGPVQEYTSPRGNELMVLPTCPVPSEQLFEENWHPLDRKIDHGNCRRVRHIAKLADGSKTNLYVKSPEVLFTASFSVLEKGRYWWGGRRSGEKYVAIVDQPLVQEQSEWEALILLGLHAARIPAEIPYALSFTPQGGTELIVGEVREGSHSLSYYPLRTYTELSSAIDDAGFSKDDFGSHNLLRPQDGLTTIIDVNRWRWSPYTDFFDQQLLALVRERAELASRK
;
A
#
# COMPACT_ATOMS: atom_id res chain seq x y z
N MET A 1 -23.76 17.85 -3.69
CA MET A 1 -23.52 16.43 -4.01
C MET A 1 -22.11 16.35 -4.51
N THR A 2 -21.19 15.80 -3.72
CA THR A 2 -19.82 15.51 -4.16
C THR A 2 -19.89 14.32 -5.11
N ALA A 3 -19.29 14.41 -6.30
CA ALA A 3 -19.17 13.27 -7.18
C ALA A 3 -18.38 12.17 -6.45
N GLN A 4 -18.92 10.95 -6.44
CA GLN A 4 -18.25 9.80 -5.86
C GLN A 4 -17.35 9.20 -6.94
N PHE A 5 -16.04 9.36 -6.77
CA PHE A 5 -15.04 8.78 -7.67
C PHE A 5 -14.75 7.34 -7.23
N THR A 6 -14.67 6.43 -8.20
CA THR A 6 -14.12 5.09 -7.94
C THR A 6 -12.59 5.11 -8.07
N THR A 7 -11.92 4.12 -7.48
CA THR A 7 -10.48 3.91 -7.68
C THR A 7 -10.15 3.72 -9.16
N ALA A 8 -10.99 2.99 -9.90
CA ALA A 8 -10.87 2.82 -11.35
C ALA A 8 -10.89 4.15 -12.13
N ASP A 9 -11.82 5.06 -11.78
CA ASP A 9 -11.89 6.39 -12.41
C ASP A 9 -10.59 7.19 -12.19
N LEU A 10 -10.05 7.13 -10.97
CA LEU A 10 -8.82 7.83 -10.60
C LEU A 10 -7.59 7.20 -11.25
N LEU A 11 -7.53 5.87 -11.35
CA LEU A 11 -6.41 5.16 -11.99
C LEU A 11 -6.31 5.56 -13.47
N ALA A 12 -7.45 5.62 -14.17
CA ALA A 12 -7.50 6.04 -15.57
C ALA A 12 -7.00 7.48 -15.80
N SER A 13 -7.03 8.34 -14.77
CA SER A 13 -6.54 9.72 -14.87
C SER A 13 -5.00 9.82 -14.95
N TYR A 14 -4.27 8.79 -14.51
CA TYR A 14 -2.80 8.76 -14.54
C TYR A 14 -2.23 8.22 -15.86
N GLY A 15 -3.08 7.67 -16.74
CA GLY A 15 -2.68 7.15 -18.03
C GLY A 15 -3.34 5.81 -18.36
N PRO A 16 -3.06 5.24 -19.55
CA PRO A 16 -3.61 3.96 -19.95
C PRO A 16 -3.08 2.83 -19.04
N VAL A 17 -4.01 1.99 -18.58
CA VAL A 17 -3.70 0.72 -17.92
C VAL A 17 -3.79 -0.42 -18.92
N GLN A 18 -3.02 -1.49 -18.71
CA GLN A 18 -3.10 -2.70 -19.51
C GLN A 18 -3.61 -3.85 -18.64
N GLU A 19 -4.66 -4.52 -19.11
CA GLU A 19 -5.29 -5.62 -18.38
C GLU A 19 -4.92 -6.96 -19.02
N TYR A 20 -4.61 -7.93 -18.16
CA TYR A 20 -4.29 -9.29 -18.55
C TYR A 20 -5.00 -10.28 -17.63
N THR A 21 -5.23 -11.48 -18.14
CA THR A 21 -5.69 -12.62 -17.33
C THR A 21 -4.63 -13.71 -17.37
N SER A 22 -4.16 -14.13 -16.21
CA SER A 22 -3.21 -15.24 -16.10
C SER A 22 -3.89 -16.59 -16.40
N PRO A 23 -3.13 -17.64 -16.75
CA PRO A 23 -3.68 -18.99 -16.92
C PRO A 23 -4.39 -19.55 -15.67
N ARG A 24 -4.11 -19.00 -14.48
CA ARG A 24 -4.77 -19.36 -13.22
C ARG A 24 -6.02 -18.53 -12.92
N GLY A 25 -6.38 -17.61 -13.82
CA GLY A 25 -7.54 -16.74 -13.69
C GLY A 25 -7.29 -15.49 -12.83
N ASN A 26 -6.04 -15.19 -12.46
CA ASN A 26 -5.74 -13.92 -11.82
C ASN A 26 -5.85 -12.79 -12.85
N GLU A 27 -6.50 -11.69 -12.50
CA GLU A 27 -6.51 -10.49 -13.32
C GLU A 27 -5.34 -9.60 -12.90
N LEU A 28 -4.61 -9.07 -13.88
CA LEU A 28 -3.47 -8.20 -13.67
C LEU A 28 -3.74 -6.88 -14.39
N MET A 29 -3.75 -5.79 -13.62
CA MET A 29 -3.82 -4.43 -14.15
C MET A 29 -2.44 -3.79 -14.04
N VAL A 30 -1.75 -3.67 -15.16
CA VAL A 30 -0.44 -3.03 -15.27
C VAL A 30 -0.60 -1.52 -15.33
N LEU A 31 0.07 -0.83 -14.40
CA LEU A 31 -0.04 0.60 -14.18
C LEU A 31 0.92 1.39 -15.10
N PRO A 32 0.64 2.69 -15.37
CA PRO A 32 1.43 3.51 -16.30
C PRO A 32 2.91 3.65 -15.95
N THR A 33 3.27 3.38 -14.70
CA THR A 33 4.62 3.50 -14.12
C THR A 33 5.45 2.23 -14.26
N CYS A 34 4.90 1.13 -14.78
CA CYS A 34 5.61 -0.14 -14.91
C CYS A 34 6.73 -0.08 -15.96
N PRO A 35 8.01 -0.24 -15.58
CA PRO A 35 9.14 -0.22 -16.52
C PRO A 35 9.50 -1.62 -17.03
N VAL A 36 8.90 -2.67 -16.46
CA VAL A 36 9.23 -4.06 -16.77
C VAL A 36 8.18 -4.68 -17.69
N PRO A 37 8.56 -5.71 -18.49
CA PRO A 37 7.59 -6.48 -19.28
C PRO A 37 6.51 -7.12 -18.38
N SER A 38 5.27 -7.13 -18.86
CA SER A 38 4.11 -7.68 -18.14
C SER A 38 4.30 -9.14 -17.74
N GLU A 39 5.05 -9.92 -18.53
CA GLU A 39 5.36 -11.32 -18.27
C GLU A 39 6.03 -11.50 -16.89
N GLN A 40 6.85 -10.53 -16.45
CA GLN A 40 7.55 -10.62 -15.16
C GLN A 40 6.63 -10.44 -13.96
N LEU A 41 5.43 -9.89 -14.15
CA LEU A 41 4.48 -9.56 -13.10
C LEU A 41 3.52 -10.73 -12.78
N PHE A 42 3.54 -11.79 -13.57
CA PHE A 42 2.72 -12.97 -13.36
C PHE A 42 3.35 -13.90 -12.33
N GLU A 43 2.58 -14.31 -11.32
CA GLU A 43 3.04 -15.21 -10.27
C GLU A 43 3.58 -16.54 -10.79
N GLU A 44 3.06 -17.02 -11.92
CA GLU A 44 3.54 -18.25 -12.56
C GLU A 44 4.98 -18.13 -13.07
N ASN A 45 5.45 -16.91 -13.34
CA ASN A 45 6.79 -16.63 -13.83
C ASN A 45 7.75 -16.28 -12.69
N TRP A 46 7.32 -16.28 -11.43
CA TRP A 46 8.19 -16.01 -10.28
C TRP A 46 8.91 -17.27 -9.82
N HIS A 47 10.14 -17.09 -9.31
CA HIS A 47 10.90 -18.19 -8.77
C HIS A 47 10.21 -18.79 -7.53
N PRO A 48 9.99 -20.12 -7.46
CA PRO A 48 9.16 -20.73 -6.42
C PRO A 48 9.76 -20.64 -5.01
N LEU A 49 11.09 -20.48 -4.90
CA LEU A 49 11.78 -20.32 -3.61
C LEU A 49 11.81 -18.86 -3.14
N ASP A 50 11.49 -17.91 -4.00
CA ASP A 50 11.48 -16.47 -3.68
C ASP A 50 10.13 -16.07 -3.06
N ARG A 51 9.41 -17.04 -2.50
CA ARG A 51 8.16 -16.84 -1.75
C ARG A 51 8.43 -16.56 -0.28
N LYS A 52 9.57 -15.97 0.07
CA LYS A 52 9.81 -15.57 1.47
C LYS A 52 8.75 -14.51 1.80
N ILE A 53 7.75 -14.95 2.56
CA ILE A 53 6.70 -14.10 3.08
C ILE A 53 7.30 -13.43 4.29
N ASP A 54 7.54 -12.13 4.18
CA ASP A 54 7.68 -11.30 5.36
C ASP A 54 6.28 -10.95 5.87
N HIS A 55 6.05 -11.23 7.15
CA HIS A 55 4.85 -10.79 7.83
C HIS A 55 5.14 -9.43 8.45
N GLY A 56 5.26 -8.41 7.62
CA GLY A 56 5.31 -7.03 8.07
C GLY A 56 4.00 -6.70 8.78
N ASN A 57 4.05 -6.45 10.09
CA ASN A 57 2.96 -5.96 10.96
C ASN A 57 1.55 -6.03 10.35
N CYS A 58 0.98 -7.24 10.23
CA CYS A 58 -0.42 -7.46 9.82
C CYS A 58 -0.76 -7.29 8.32
N ARG A 59 0.23 -7.26 7.43
CA ARG A 59 0.08 -7.52 5.99
C ARG A 59 1.09 -8.58 5.51
N ARG A 60 0.85 -9.18 4.35
CA ARG A 60 1.79 -10.09 3.66
C ARG A 60 2.62 -9.29 2.67
N VAL A 61 3.94 -9.39 2.75
CA VAL A 61 4.86 -8.85 1.74
C VAL A 61 5.73 -9.99 1.20
N ARG A 62 5.81 -10.11 -0.12
CA ARG A 62 6.65 -11.11 -0.81
C ARG A 62 7.73 -10.40 -1.59
N HIS A 63 8.98 -10.81 -1.40
CA HIS A 63 10.12 -10.32 -2.19
C HIS A 63 10.43 -11.28 -3.33
N ILE A 64 10.21 -10.86 -4.57
CA ILE A 64 10.55 -11.64 -5.75
C ILE A 64 11.87 -11.11 -6.31
N ALA A 65 12.96 -11.85 -6.07
CA ALA A 65 14.30 -11.48 -6.51
C ALA A 65 14.67 -12.13 -7.87
N LYS A 66 13.98 -13.19 -8.25
CA LYS A 66 14.20 -13.93 -9.51
C LYS A 66 12.90 -14.39 -10.14
N LEU A 67 12.95 -14.52 -11.46
CA LEU A 67 11.95 -15.20 -12.25
C LEU A 67 12.23 -16.71 -12.30
N ALA A 68 11.26 -17.48 -12.79
CA ALA A 68 11.33 -18.94 -12.90
C ALA A 68 12.45 -19.42 -13.82
N ASP A 69 12.86 -18.60 -14.79
CA ASP A 69 14.02 -18.85 -15.67
C ASP A 69 15.38 -18.52 -15.01
N GLY A 70 15.37 -18.03 -13.77
CA GLY A 70 16.56 -17.65 -13.01
C GLY A 70 17.07 -16.23 -13.29
N SER A 71 16.46 -15.49 -14.21
CA SER A 71 16.77 -14.08 -14.43
C SER A 71 16.40 -13.25 -13.20
N LYS A 72 17.14 -12.17 -12.97
CA LYS A 72 16.92 -11.30 -11.80
C LYS A 72 15.71 -10.41 -12.04
N THR A 73 14.89 -10.26 -11.00
CA THR A 73 13.88 -9.21 -10.90
C THR A 73 13.99 -8.57 -9.51
N ASN A 74 13.29 -7.47 -9.27
CA ASN A 74 13.33 -6.77 -7.98
C ASN A 74 11.91 -6.25 -7.72
N LEU A 75 11.01 -7.15 -7.31
CA LEU A 75 9.60 -6.84 -7.06
C LEU A 75 9.24 -7.08 -5.60
N TYR A 76 8.42 -6.21 -5.04
CA TYR A 76 7.64 -6.52 -3.84
C TYR A 76 6.18 -6.69 -4.21
N VAL A 77 5.54 -7.70 -3.62
CA VAL A 77 4.11 -7.96 -3.75
C VAL A 77 3.48 -7.83 -2.38
N LYS A 78 2.60 -6.86 -2.22
CA LYS A 78 2.03 -6.49 -0.93
C LYS A 78 0.52 -6.73 -0.90
N SER A 79 0.05 -7.45 0.11
CA SER A 79 -1.39 -7.58 0.39
C SER A 79 -1.91 -6.35 1.16
N PRO A 80 -3.24 -6.21 1.32
CA PRO A 80 -3.82 -5.25 2.24
C PRO A 80 -3.43 -5.56 3.69
N GLU A 81 -3.61 -4.58 4.57
CA GLU A 81 -3.42 -4.71 6.01
C GLU A 81 -4.76 -5.07 6.70
N VAL A 82 -4.80 -6.17 7.45
CA VAL A 82 -6.05 -6.82 7.92
C VAL A 82 -6.32 -6.71 9.42
N LEU A 83 -5.42 -6.08 10.19
CA LEU A 83 -5.57 -5.88 11.63
C LEU A 83 -5.71 -4.40 11.94
N PHE A 84 -6.70 -4.07 12.78
CA PHE A 84 -7.03 -2.71 13.15
C PHE A 84 -6.95 -2.54 14.67
N THR A 85 -6.37 -1.44 15.14
CA THR A 85 -6.37 -1.06 16.54
C THR A 85 -7.47 -0.02 16.80
N ALA A 86 -8.23 -0.26 17.87
CA ALA A 86 -9.36 0.55 18.26
C ALA A 86 -9.50 0.56 19.78
N SER A 87 -9.35 1.71 20.40
CA SER A 87 -9.98 1.93 21.71
C SER A 87 -11.34 2.58 21.48
N PHE A 88 -12.32 2.31 22.34
CA PHE A 88 -13.65 2.91 22.21
C PHE A 88 -13.59 4.44 22.19
N SER A 89 -12.71 5.04 23.00
CA SER A 89 -12.50 6.50 23.01
C SER A 89 -11.83 7.05 21.74
N VAL A 90 -11.04 6.24 21.02
CA VAL A 90 -10.48 6.59 19.71
C VAL A 90 -11.55 6.47 18.62
N LEU A 91 -12.37 5.42 18.66
CA LEU A 91 -13.49 5.25 17.74
C LEU A 91 -14.54 6.35 17.91
N GLU A 92 -14.86 6.77 19.14
CA GLU A 92 -15.77 7.90 19.43
C GLU A 92 -15.29 9.20 18.80
N LYS A 93 -13.96 9.40 18.72
CA LYS A 93 -13.33 10.54 18.04
C LYS A 93 -13.29 10.40 16.51
N GLY A 94 -13.91 9.36 15.96
CA GLY A 94 -13.95 9.09 14.53
C GLY A 94 -12.61 8.64 13.95
N ARG A 95 -11.79 7.95 14.75
CA ARG A 95 -10.46 7.49 14.34
C ARG A 95 -10.30 6.01 14.60
N TYR A 96 -9.37 5.41 13.85
CA TYR A 96 -8.90 4.05 14.02
C TYR A 96 -7.52 3.98 13.37
N TRP A 97 -6.84 2.85 13.56
CA TRP A 97 -5.52 2.62 12.99
C TRP A 97 -5.51 1.24 12.34
N TRP A 98 -5.19 1.17 11.05
CA TRP A 98 -4.84 -0.10 10.41
C TRP A 98 -3.36 -0.35 10.67
N GLY A 99 -3.02 -1.50 11.26
CA GLY A 99 -1.79 -1.60 12.02
C GLY A 99 -1.59 -2.87 12.80
N GLY A 100 -0.32 -3.22 13.01
CA GLY A 100 0.11 -4.06 14.13
C GLY A 100 -0.41 -3.60 15.49
N ARG A 101 -0.43 -4.54 16.44
CA ARG A 101 -0.96 -4.32 17.79
C ARG A 101 -0.21 -3.19 18.53
N ARG A 102 -0.93 -2.13 18.92
CA ARG A 102 -0.43 -1.02 19.76
C ARG A 102 -0.70 -1.25 21.24
N SER A 103 0.30 -0.99 22.09
CA SER A 103 0.17 -1.17 23.55
C SER A 103 -1.05 -0.42 24.10
N GLY A 104 -1.88 -1.09 24.90
CA GLY A 104 -3.06 -0.50 25.55
C GLY A 104 -4.33 -0.39 24.68
N GLU A 105 -4.27 -0.75 23.39
CA GLU A 105 -5.43 -0.72 22.49
C GLU A 105 -6.04 -2.12 22.30
N LYS A 106 -7.35 -2.20 22.03
CA LYS A 106 -7.98 -3.45 21.59
C LYS A 106 -7.78 -3.63 20.09
N TYR A 107 -7.79 -4.88 19.63
CA TYR A 107 -7.60 -5.21 18.21
C TYR A 107 -8.84 -5.83 17.62
N VAL A 108 -9.05 -5.50 16.37
CA VAL A 108 -10.11 -6.03 15.54
C VAL A 108 -9.47 -6.57 14.28
N ALA A 109 -9.50 -7.89 14.10
CA ALA A 109 -9.11 -8.52 12.85
C ALA A 109 -10.30 -8.45 11.89
N ILE A 110 -10.08 -7.83 10.73
CA ILE A 110 -11.09 -7.70 9.68
C ILE A 110 -10.50 -8.39 8.46
N VAL A 111 -10.74 -9.70 8.42
CA VAL A 111 -10.28 -10.58 7.34
C VAL A 111 -11.43 -10.73 6.33
N ASP A 112 -11.09 -10.92 5.06
CA ASP A 112 -12.04 -11.24 3.98
C ASP A 112 -13.15 -10.20 3.78
N GLN A 113 -12.81 -8.91 3.83
CA GLN A 113 -13.74 -7.82 3.51
C GLN A 113 -13.33 -7.15 2.20
N PRO A 114 -14.23 -7.03 1.20
CA PRO A 114 -13.92 -6.34 -0.06
C PRO A 114 -13.38 -4.93 0.16
N LEU A 115 -13.94 -4.20 1.12
CA LEU A 115 -13.46 -2.87 1.51
C LEU A 115 -12.00 -2.89 2.00
N VAL A 116 -11.53 -3.96 2.64
CA VAL A 116 -10.12 -4.07 3.03
C VAL A 116 -9.24 -4.26 1.80
N GLN A 117 -9.73 -4.91 0.75
CA GLN A 117 -8.97 -5.14 -0.49
C GLN A 117 -8.73 -3.85 -1.28
N GLU A 118 -9.65 -2.89 -1.22
CA GLU A 118 -9.49 -1.55 -1.80
C GLU A 118 -8.25 -0.80 -1.26
N GLN A 119 -7.70 -1.16 -0.10
CA GLN A 119 -6.48 -0.52 0.43
C GLN A 119 -5.31 -0.62 -0.54
N SER A 120 -5.14 -1.75 -1.24
CA SER A 120 -4.06 -1.92 -2.22
C SER A 120 -4.21 -0.97 -3.41
N GLU A 121 -5.46 -0.69 -3.81
CA GLU A 121 -5.77 0.26 -4.89
C GLU A 121 -5.50 1.71 -4.44
N TRP A 122 -5.89 2.07 -3.22
CA TRP A 122 -5.59 3.38 -2.64
C TRP A 122 -4.08 3.61 -2.47
N GLU A 123 -3.34 2.59 -2.01
CA GLU A 123 -1.87 2.65 -1.95
C GLU A 123 -1.28 2.87 -3.34
N ALA A 124 -1.76 2.16 -4.37
CA ALA A 124 -1.33 2.37 -5.75
C ALA A 124 -1.58 3.79 -6.25
N LEU A 125 -2.78 4.34 -6.00
CA LEU A 125 -3.15 5.71 -6.39
C LEU A 125 -2.28 6.78 -5.73
N ILE A 126 -1.99 6.61 -4.44
CA ILE A 126 -1.12 7.54 -3.72
C ILE A 126 0.30 7.47 -4.28
N LEU A 127 0.84 6.26 -4.50
CA LEU A 127 2.16 6.10 -5.12
C LEU A 127 2.23 6.68 -6.55
N LEU A 128 1.18 6.52 -7.37
CA LEU A 128 1.08 7.15 -8.68
C LEU A 128 1.10 8.68 -8.58
N GLY A 129 0.37 9.23 -7.62
CA GLY A 129 0.36 10.67 -7.35
C GLY A 129 1.72 11.20 -6.90
N LEU A 130 2.42 10.50 -6.01
CA LEU A 130 3.78 10.82 -5.62
C LEU A 130 4.74 10.77 -6.82
N HIS A 131 4.62 9.74 -7.66
CA HIS A 131 5.41 9.62 -8.88
C HIS A 131 5.16 10.79 -9.84
N ALA A 132 3.89 11.15 -10.08
CA ALA A 132 3.52 12.29 -10.93
C ALA A 132 4.06 13.62 -10.38
N ALA A 133 4.08 13.78 -9.05
CA ALA A 133 4.67 14.92 -8.37
C ALA A 133 6.21 14.88 -8.28
N ARG A 134 6.86 13.83 -8.80
CA ARG A 134 8.31 13.57 -8.71
C ARG A 134 8.84 13.50 -7.28
N ILE A 135 8.00 13.03 -6.35
CA ILE A 135 8.39 12.76 -4.97
C ILE A 135 8.93 11.32 -4.92
N PRO A 136 10.16 11.10 -4.43
CA PRO A 136 10.74 9.75 -4.40
C PRO A 136 9.95 8.80 -3.49
N ALA A 137 9.35 7.78 -4.09
CA ALA A 137 8.59 6.74 -3.40
C ALA A 137 8.76 5.39 -4.12
N GLU A 138 8.22 4.32 -3.54
CA GLU A 138 8.03 3.05 -4.26
C GLU A 138 7.28 3.30 -5.58
N ILE A 139 7.68 2.58 -6.62
CA ILE A 139 7.05 2.73 -7.94
C ILE A 139 6.01 1.61 -8.08
N PRO A 140 4.72 1.93 -8.22
CA PRO A 140 3.68 0.92 -8.36
C PRO A 140 3.74 0.38 -9.79
N TYR A 141 3.79 -0.94 -9.96
CA TYR A 141 3.87 -1.56 -11.29
C TYR A 141 2.54 -2.16 -11.71
N ALA A 142 1.83 -2.82 -10.81
CA ALA A 142 0.55 -3.45 -11.13
C ALA A 142 -0.31 -3.71 -9.89
N LEU A 143 -1.61 -3.90 -10.13
CA LEU A 143 -2.53 -4.52 -9.19
C LEU A 143 -2.85 -5.93 -9.69
N SER A 144 -2.82 -6.91 -8.79
CA SER A 144 -3.18 -8.29 -9.05
C SER A 144 -4.44 -8.65 -8.27
N PHE A 145 -5.47 -9.10 -8.97
CA PHE A 145 -6.74 -9.53 -8.40
C PHE A 145 -6.86 -11.04 -8.49
N THR A 146 -7.07 -11.70 -7.35
CA THR A 146 -7.23 -13.15 -7.29
C THR A 146 -8.69 -13.53 -7.53
N PRO A 147 -8.96 -14.74 -8.08
CA PRO A 147 -10.33 -15.25 -8.23
C PRO A 147 -11.12 -15.32 -6.92
N GLN A 148 -10.44 -15.33 -5.77
CA GLN A 148 -11.06 -15.32 -4.44
C GLN A 148 -11.39 -13.91 -3.94
N GLY A 149 -11.20 -12.88 -4.77
CA GLY A 149 -11.48 -11.49 -4.45
C GLY A 149 -10.38 -10.81 -3.63
N GLY A 150 -9.14 -11.32 -3.65
CA GLY A 150 -8.00 -10.67 -3.01
C GLY A 150 -7.31 -9.69 -3.96
N THR A 151 -6.80 -8.58 -3.43
CA THR A 151 -6.10 -7.55 -4.23
C THR A 151 -4.69 -7.32 -3.69
N GLU A 152 -3.66 -7.54 -4.51
CA GLU A 152 -2.27 -7.29 -4.15
C GLU A 152 -1.64 -6.20 -5.03
N LEU A 153 -0.83 -5.35 -4.40
CA LEU A 153 -0.05 -4.33 -5.08
C LEU A 153 1.35 -4.87 -5.39
N ILE A 154 1.75 -4.81 -6.65
CA ILE A 154 3.11 -5.11 -7.11
C ILE A 154 3.86 -3.79 -7.27
N VAL A 155 4.98 -3.64 -6.57
CA VAL A 155 5.86 -2.47 -6.65
C VAL A 155 7.30 -2.87 -7.00
N GLY A 156 8.07 -1.92 -7.52
CA GLY A 156 9.52 -2.07 -7.63
C GLY A 156 10.18 -2.11 -6.25
N GLU A 157 11.13 -3.02 -6.06
CA GLU A 157 11.94 -3.06 -4.84
C GLU A 157 12.79 -1.80 -4.70
N VAL A 158 12.71 -1.20 -3.52
CA VAL A 158 13.63 -0.16 -3.07
C VAL A 158 14.79 -0.86 -2.37
N ARG A 159 15.94 -0.93 -3.05
CA ARG A 159 17.13 -1.60 -2.49
C ARG A 159 17.54 -0.94 -1.18
N GLU A 160 17.51 -1.72 -0.11
CA GLU A 160 17.70 -1.25 1.26
C GLU A 160 19.08 -0.60 1.46
N GLY A 161 19.09 0.57 2.11
CA GLY A 161 20.24 1.10 2.85
C GLY A 161 19.77 1.51 4.25
N SER A 162 20.70 1.51 5.22
CA SER A 162 20.44 1.49 6.67
C SER A 162 19.30 2.39 7.18
N HIS A 163 18.33 1.80 7.89
CA HIS A 163 17.11 2.41 8.48
C HIS A 163 17.31 3.38 9.69
N SER A 164 18.48 3.96 9.93
CA SER A 164 18.68 4.72 11.18
C SER A 164 18.36 6.22 11.06
N LEU A 165 17.41 6.70 11.88
CA LEU A 165 17.11 8.12 12.15
C LEU A 165 18.35 8.98 12.39
N SER A 166 19.40 8.38 12.95
CA SER A 166 20.63 9.09 13.28
C SER A 166 21.38 9.64 12.04
N TYR A 167 20.93 9.29 10.83
CA TYR A 167 21.57 9.68 9.57
C TYR A 167 20.70 10.49 8.61
N TYR A 168 19.47 10.87 8.97
CA TYR A 168 18.64 11.72 8.10
C TYR A 168 18.90 13.21 8.39
N PRO A 169 19.32 14.01 7.38
CA PRO A 169 19.36 15.45 7.53
C PRO A 169 17.92 15.96 7.74
N LEU A 170 17.67 16.71 8.80
CA LEU A 170 16.37 17.34 9.09
C LEU A 170 15.81 18.07 7.86
N ARG A 171 16.69 18.67 7.06
CA ARG A 171 16.36 19.37 5.81
C ARG A 171 15.64 18.47 4.80
N THR A 172 16.09 17.24 4.59
CA THR A 172 15.47 16.30 3.63
C THR A 172 14.08 15.88 4.09
N TYR A 173 13.88 15.67 5.39
CA TYR A 173 12.57 15.35 5.94
C TYR A 173 11.57 16.50 5.75
N THR A 174 11.98 17.75 6.03
CA THR A 174 11.13 18.93 5.85
C THR A 174 10.80 19.18 4.37
N GLU A 175 11.77 19.02 3.48
CA GLU A 175 11.56 19.17 2.03
C GLU A 175 10.55 18.14 1.49
N LEU A 176 10.70 16.86 1.85
CA LEU A 176 9.74 15.82 1.48
C LEU A 176 8.36 16.10 2.09
N SER A 177 8.31 16.44 3.37
CA SER A 177 7.06 16.76 4.08
C SER A 177 6.27 17.87 3.38
N SER A 178 6.95 18.93 2.94
CA SER A 178 6.33 20.05 2.21
C SER A 178 5.83 19.61 0.84
N ALA A 179 6.65 18.87 0.08
CA ALA A 179 6.25 18.39 -1.24
C ALA A 179 5.01 17.47 -1.18
N ILE A 180 4.90 16.65 -0.14
CA ILE A 180 3.73 15.80 0.08
C ILE A 180 2.47 16.63 0.37
N ASP A 181 2.59 17.69 1.17
CA ASP A 181 1.47 18.61 1.44
C ASP A 181 1.03 19.35 0.18
N ASP A 182 1.99 19.82 -0.63
CA ASP A 182 1.73 20.48 -1.91
C ASP A 182 1.06 19.54 -2.93
N ALA A 183 1.34 18.23 -2.85
CA ALA A 183 0.67 17.20 -3.64
C ALA A 183 -0.73 16.83 -3.11
N GLY A 184 -1.13 17.36 -1.95
CA GLY A 184 -2.48 17.19 -1.38
C GLY A 184 -2.69 15.90 -0.59
N PHE A 185 -1.64 15.22 -0.15
CA PHE A 185 -1.75 13.99 0.63
C PHE A 185 -1.63 14.22 2.14
N SER A 186 -2.48 13.54 2.91
CA SER A 186 -2.28 13.37 4.35
C SER A 186 -1.28 12.25 4.59
N LYS A 187 -0.10 12.64 5.08
CA LYS A 187 1.06 11.78 5.32
C LYS A 187 1.00 11.05 6.68
N ASP A 188 -0.09 10.34 6.90
CA ASP A 188 -0.27 9.52 8.09
C ASP A 188 0.83 8.45 8.18
N ASP A 189 1.44 8.30 9.35
CA ASP A 189 2.60 7.41 9.57
C ASP A 189 3.88 7.78 8.79
N PHE A 190 4.02 9.05 8.38
CA PHE A 190 5.28 9.54 7.80
C PHE A 190 6.37 9.73 8.87
N GLY A 191 7.16 8.68 9.05
CA GLY A 191 8.29 8.65 9.94
C GLY A 191 9.47 7.91 9.33
N SER A 192 10.59 7.89 10.05
CA SER A 192 11.82 7.25 9.59
C SER A 192 11.74 5.75 9.32
N HIS A 193 10.79 5.06 9.92
CA HIS A 193 10.57 3.64 9.65
C HIS A 193 10.01 3.40 8.24
N ASN A 194 9.38 4.42 7.64
CA ASN A 194 8.84 4.41 6.28
C ASN A 194 9.70 5.26 5.31
N LEU A 195 10.94 5.56 5.69
CA LEU A 195 11.93 6.23 4.85
C LEU A 195 13.13 5.31 4.64
N LEU A 196 13.41 5.01 3.38
CA LEU A 196 14.59 4.27 2.95
C LEU A 196 15.60 5.21 2.32
N ARG A 197 16.88 4.97 2.55
CA ARG A 197 17.95 5.62 1.79
C ARG A 197 18.75 4.54 1.06
N PRO A 198 18.47 4.27 -0.22
CA PRO A 198 19.25 3.34 -1.01
C PRO A 198 20.70 3.84 -1.13
N GLN A 199 21.55 2.97 -1.67
CA GLN A 199 22.96 3.29 -1.91
C GLN A 199 23.18 4.48 -2.86
N ASP A 200 22.19 4.83 -3.68
CA ASP A 200 22.20 6.00 -4.56
C ASP A 200 22.04 7.34 -3.80
N GLY A 201 21.70 7.27 -2.51
CA GLY A 201 21.61 8.40 -1.61
C GLY A 201 20.27 9.15 -1.60
N LEU A 202 19.31 8.77 -2.46
CA LEU A 202 17.99 9.42 -2.54
C LEU A 202 17.04 8.85 -1.48
N THR A 203 16.45 9.69 -0.63
CA THR A 203 15.47 9.20 0.35
C THR A 203 14.16 8.83 -0.34
N THR A 204 13.77 7.56 -0.26
CA THR A 204 12.58 6.98 -0.87
C THR A 204 11.52 6.67 0.19
N ILE A 205 10.30 7.10 -0.05
CA ILE A 205 9.13 6.85 0.79
C ILE A 205 8.58 5.44 0.49
N ILE A 206 8.30 4.66 1.53
CA ILE A 206 7.64 3.35 1.42
C ILE A 206 6.38 3.30 2.29
N ASP A 207 5.55 2.27 2.08
CA ASP A 207 4.42 1.95 2.95
C ASP A 207 3.45 3.12 3.18
N VAL A 208 2.94 3.66 2.06
CA VAL A 208 1.93 4.74 2.04
C VAL A 208 0.50 4.22 2.15
N ASN A 209 0.30 2.94 2.47
CA ASN A 209 -1.02 2.33 2.65
C ASN A 209 -1.83 3.02 3.75
N ARG A 210 -1.18 3.84 4.61
CA ARG A 210 -1.76 4.65 5.70
C ARG A 210 -2.28 6.02 5.30
N TRP A 211 -1.91 6.49 4.12
CA TRP A 211 -2.10 7.87 3.73
C TRP A 211 -3.51 8.14 3.23
N ARG A 212 -3.90 9.41 3.24
CA ARG A 212 -5.21 9.87 2.75
C ARG A 212 -5.06 10.89 1.63
N TRP A 213 -6.06 10.96 0.77
CA TRP A 213 -6.15 11.92 -0.33
C TRP A 213 -7.55 12.50 -0.37
N SER A 214 -7.82 13.53 0.44
CA SER A 214 -9.13 14.17 0.49
C SER A 214 -9.40 14.95 -0.81
N PRO A 215 -10.63 14.92 -1.35
CA PRO A 215 -11.83 14.27 -0.81
C PRO A 215 -12.01 12.80 -1.23
N TYR A 216 -11.08 12.24 -2.02
CA TYR A 216 -11.23 10.95 -2.69
C TYR A 216 -11.28 9.76 -1.71
N THR A 217 -10.45 9.77 -0.67
CA THR A 217 -10.42 8.69 0.35
C THR A 217 -11.46 8.86 1.46
N ASP A 218 -12.17 9.99 1.52
CA ASP A 218 -13.01 10.32 2.68
C ASP A 218 -14.18 9.34 2.86
N PHE A 219 -14.82 8.95 1.75
CA PHE A 219 -15.90 7.96 1.78
C PHE A 219 -15.40 6.56 2.14
N PHE A 220 -14.25 6.17 1.61
CA PHE A 220 -13.57 4.93 1.96
C PHE A 220 -13.25 4.88 3.47
N ASP A 221 -12.64 5.94 4.01
CA ASP A 221 -12.27 6.05 5.43
C ASP A 221 -13.50 6.00 6.35
N GLN A 222 -14.61 6.61 5.93
CA GLN A 222 -15.88 6.55 6.66
C GLN A 222 -16.46 5.13 6.70
N GLN A 223 -16.48 4.41 5.57
CA GLN A 223 -16.95 3.03 5.52
C GLN A 223 -16.08 2.11 6.38
N LEU A 224 -14.76 2.30 6.32
CA LEU A 224 -13.82 1.46 7.06
C LEU A 224 -13.91 1.74 8.57
N LEU A 225 -14.05 3.01 8.98
CA LEU A 225 -14.35 3.37 10.37
C LEU A 225 -15.65 2.72 10.87
N ALA A 226 -16.72 2.75 10.06
CA ALA A 226 -18.00 2.13 10.42
C ALA A 226 -17.85 0.61 10.63
N LEU A 227 -17.13 -0.06 9.72
CA LEU A 227 -16.84 -1.48 9.81
C LEU A 227 -16.00 -1.83 11.05
N VAL A 228 -14.96 -1.04 11.35
CA VAL A 228 -14.14 -1.24 12.56
C VAL A 228 -14.97 -1.07 13.82
N ARG A 229 -15.87 -0.07 13.86
CA ARG A 229 -16.79 0.14 15.00
C ARG A 229 -17.70 -1.05 15.22
N GLU A 230 -18.40 -1.51 14.17
CA GLU A 230 -19.28 -2.67 14.24
C GLU A 230 -18.55 -3.89 14.82
N ARG A 231 -17.35 -4.16 14.30
CA ARG A 231 -16.55 -5.31 14.71
C ARG A 231 -16.00 -5.16 16.14
N ALA A 232 -15.63 -3.96 16.57
CA ALA A 232 -15.21 -3.67 17.94
C ALA A 232 -16.38 -3.87 18.94
N GLU A 233 -17.58 -3.42 18.58
CA GLU A 233 -18.78 -3.63 19.39
C GLU A 233 -19.10 -5.12 19.54
N LEU A 234 -19.07 -5.89 18.45
CA LEU A 234 -19.28 -7.34 18.48
C LEU A 234 -18.24 -8.05 19.36
N ALA A 235 -16.98 -7.63 19.29
CA ALA A 235 -15.90 -8.18 20.12
C ALA A 235 -16.08 -7.86 21.61
N SER A 236 -16.75 -6.76 21.97
CA SER A 236 -16.97 -6.35 23.36
C SER A 236 -18.16 -7.02 24.05
N ARG A 237 -19.06 -7.64 23.28
CA ARG A 237 -20.23 -8.38 23.80
C ARG A 237 -19.90 -9.84 24.15
N LYS A 238 -18.70 -10.31 23.79
CA LYS A 238 -18.17 -11.64 24.12
C LYS A 238 -17.28 -11.55 25.35
#